data_AF-A0A2E3RR47-F1
#
_entry.id   AF-A0A2E3RR47-F1
#
_cell.length_a   1.000
_cell.length_b   1.000
_cell.length_c   1.000
_cell.angle_alpha   90.00
_cell.angle_beta   90.00
_cell.angle_gamma   90.00
#
_symmetry.space_group_name_H-M   'P 1'
#
loop_
_entity.id
_entity.type
_entity.pdbx_description
1 polymer ?
#
loop_
_entity_poly.entity_id
_entity_poly.type
_entity_poly.pdbx_seq_one_letter_code
_entity_poly.pdbx_strand_id
1 'polypeptide(L)'
;MAPDGDRRNRSSGPGPGGDGDVSGLADDPGIAFIGIGSNSGEPLNQIRSGVNSLDRIDGIDVIARSSLWSNPPVGGPPQPDFVNSVIAVRTTMEPQELLECMLRVELEHGRDRQNSPPNGPRTLDLDLLVHGSRIIEGPSLTLPHPRMHQRAFVLVPLEEIAPDLVNPRTGLSVQSHIREIRDEGLADQFLNLGGMTDL
;
A
#
# COMPACT_ATOMS: atom_id res chain seq x y z
N MET A 1 -40.96 -1.40 29.37
CA MET A 1 -41.06 -0.60 28.13
C MET A 1 -39.78 0.22 28.03
N ALA A 2 -38.93 -0.11 27.06
CA ALA A 2 -37.72 0.64 26.75
C ALA A 2 -38.07 1.80 25.77
N PRO A 3 -37.40 2.98 25.83
CA PRO A 3 -37.37 3.91 24.71
C PRO A 3 -36.24 3.44 23.77
N ASP A 4 -36.54 3.03 22.55
CA ASP A 4 -36.78 3.85 21.36
C ASP A 4 -35.53 4.65 20.91
N GLY A 5 -34.67 3.94 20.17
CA GLY A 5 -34.23 4.36 18.84
C GLY A 5 -33.49 5.67 18.69
N ASP A 6 -32.22 5.74 19.11
CA ASP A 6 -31.31 6.75 18.56
C ASP A 6 -30.69 6.24 17.24
N ARG A 7 -31.20 6.81 16.15
CA ARG A 7 -30.77 6.55 14.78
C ARG A 7 -29.40 7.19 14.59
N ARG A 8 -28.35 6.37 14.57
CA ARG A 8 -27.00 6.77 14.16
C ARG A 8 -27.06 7.51 12.82
N ASN A 9 -26.81 8.81 12.90
CA ASN A 9 -26.60 9.73 11.80
C ASN A 9 -25.38 9.25 10.99
N ARG A 10 -25.62 8.54 9.89
CA ARG A 10 -24.59 8.22 8.90
C ARG A 10 -24.41 9.48 8.05
N SER A 11 -23.44 10.32 8.41
CA SER A 11 -22.89 11.28 7.47
C SER A 11 -22.36 10.51 6.28
N SER A 12 -22.91 10.83 5.11
CA SER A 12 -22.52 10.36 3.79
C SER A 12 -21.03 10.58 3.54
N GLY A 13 -20.22 9.57 3.83
CA GLY A 13 -18.89 9.40 3.23
C GLY A 13 -19.04 8.91 1.79
N PRO A 14 -17.99 9.08 0.95
CA PRO A 14 -18.00 8.55 -0.41
C PRO A 14 -18.22 7.03 -0.35
N GLY A 15 -19.11 6.51 -1.19
CA GLY A 15 -19.49 5.09 -1.20
C GLY A 15 -18.32 4.16 -1.54
N PRO A 16 -18.48 2.85 -1.29
CA PRO A 16 -17.44 1.87 -1.58
C PRO A 16 -17.37 1.67 -3.11
N GLY A 17 -16.28 2.13 -3.71
CA GLY A 17 -16.05 2.04 -5.16
C GLY A 17 -15.43 3.32 -5.73
N GLY A 18 -14.22 3.66 -5.30
CA GLY A 18 -13.47 4.80 -5.80
C GLY A 18 -12.35 4.37 -6.74
N ASP A 19 -12.67 4.11 -7.99
CA ASP A 19 -11.70 4.27 -9.09
C ASP A 19 -11.49 5.78 -9.26
N GLY A 20 -10.62 6.37 -8.43
CA GLY A 20 -10.51 7.81 -8.35
C GLY A 20 -9.20 8.26 -7.73
N ASP A 21 -8.52 9.15 -8.42
CA ASP A 21 -7.39 9.92 -7.91
C ASP A 21 -7.73 10.54 -6.54
N VAL A 22 -6.96 10.16 -5.52
CA VAL A 22 -7.05 10.63 -4.14
C VAL A 22 -5.92 11.59 -3.77
N SER A 23 -5.21 12.17 -4.75
CA SER A 23 -4.10 13.11 -4.50
C SER A 23 -4.48 14.25 -3.57
N GLY A 24 -5.71 14.78 -3.68
CA GLY A 24 -6.21 15.87 -2.83
C GLY A 24 -6.39 15.51 -1.35
N LEU A 25 -6.25 14.24 -0.98
CA LEU A 25 -6.37 13.74 0.40
C LEU A 25 -5.01 13.41 1.02
N ALA A 26 -3.92 13.50 0.26
CA ALA A 26 -2.60 13.01 0.66
C ALA A 26 -2.03 13.62 1.95
N ASP A 27 -2.27 14.91 2.19
CA ASP A 27 -1.77 15.62 3.37
C ASP A 27 -2.64 15.44 4.61
N ASP A 28 -3.83 14.83 4.48
CA ASP A 28 -4.74 14.59 5.59
C ASP A 28 -4.11 13.55 6.54
N PRO A 29 -3.94 13.85 7.84
CA PRO A 29 -3.37 12.91 8.81
C PRO A 29 -4.21 11.64 9.01
N GLY A 30 -5.44 11.59 8.51
CA GLY A 30 -6.28 10.38 8.47
C GLY A 30 -6.11 9.53 7.21
N ILE A 31 -5.17 9.85 6.32
CA ILE A 31 -4.97 9.13 5.05
C ILE A 31 -3.62 8.44 5.05
N ALA A 32 -3.60 7.18 4.62
CA ALA A 32 -2.38 6.41 4.47
C ALA A 32 -2.35 5.65 3.15
N PHE A 33 -1.14 5.46 2.61
CA PHE A 33 -0.89 4.67 1.42
C PHE A 33 -0.11 3.42 1.79
N ILE A 34 -0.61 2.27 1.35
CA ILE A 34 -0.05 0.97 1.68
C ILE A 34 0.29 0.24 0.38
N GLY A 35 1.55 -0.17 0.25
CA GLY A 35 1.98 -1.10 -0.79
C GLY A 35 1.61 -2.52 -0.38
N ILE A 36 1.03 -3.28 -1.31
CA ILE A 36 0.59 -4.66 -1.09
C ILE A 36 1.25 -5.55 -2.14
N GLY A 37 1.95 -6.59 -1.71
CA GLY A 37 2.66 -7.52 -2.58
C GLY A 37 2.47 -9.00 -2.21
N SER A 38 2.59 -9.89 -3.19
CA SER A 38 2.63 -11.35 -2.98
C SER A 38 3.34 -12.06 -4.12
N ASN A 39 4.07 -13.14 -3.82
CA ASN A 39 4.67 -14.02 -4.82
C ASN A 39 4.63 -15.51 -4.45
N SER A 40 3.83 -15.89 -3.45
CA SER A 40 3.75 -17.27 -2.95
C SER A 40 2.31 -17.71 -2.72
N GLY A 41 2.02 -18.96 -3.06
CA GLY A 41 0.67 -19.52 -3.03
C GLY A 41 -0.15 -19.04 -4.23
N GLU A 42 -1.15 -18.20 -3.98
CA GLU A 42 -2.08 -17.64 -4.97
C GLU A 42 -2.03 -16.10 -4.93
N PRO A 43 -1.02 -15.43 -5.54
CA PRO A 43 -0.73 -14.02 -5.29
C PRO A 43 -1.92 -13.06 -5.48
N LEU A 44 -2.72 -13.28 -6.52
CA LEU A 44 -3.92 -12.48 -6.78
C LEU A 44 -4.95 -12.61 -5.65
N ASN A 45 -5.17 -13.83 -5.18
CA ASN A 45 -6.10 -14.09 -4.07
C ASN A 45 -5.57 -13.53 -2.76
N GLN A 46 -4.27 -13.64 -2.51
CA GLN A 46 -3.63 -13.10 -1.31
C GLN A 46 -3.75 -11.57 -1.21
N ILE A 47 -3.53 -10.86 -2.33
CA ILE A 47 -3.71 -9.40 -2.35
C ILE A 47 -5.17 -9.05 -2.13
N ARG A 48 -6.10 -9.71 -2.83
CA ARG A 48 -7.55 -9.47 -2.67
C ARG A 48 -8.03 -9.75 -1.24
N SER A 49 -7.62 -10.87 -0.63
CA SER A 49 -7.98 -11.18 0.75
C SER A 49 -7.30 -10.24 1.74
N GLY A 50 -6.05 -9.84 1.50
CA GLY A 50 -5.31 -8.88 2.32
C GLY A 50 -6.00 -7.52 2.40
N VAL A 51 -6.44 -6.99 1.25
CA VAL A 51 -7.24 -5.75 1.17
C VAL A 51 -8.54 -5.91 1.96
N ASN A 52 -9.27 -7.02 1.75
CA ASN A 52 -10.52 -7.28 2.46
C ASN A 52 -10.32 -7.44 3.98
N SER A 53 -9.19 -7.99 4.43
CA SER A 53 -8.87 -8.10 5.85
C SER A 53 -8.58 -6.75 6.47
N LEU A 54 -7.87 -5.86 5.76
CA LEU A 54 -7.64 -4.49 6.21
C LEU A 54 -8.96 -3.72 6.33
N ASP A 55 -9.82 -3.80 5.31
CA ASP A 55 -11.12 -3.09 5.26
C ASP A 55 -12.13 -3.55 6.32
N ARG A 56 -11.92 -4.73 6.91
CA ARG A 56 -12.75 -5.27 8.00
C ARG A 56 -12.30 -4.82 9.38
N ILE A 57 -11.15 -4.16 9.51
CA ILE A 57 -10.64 -3.68 10.79
C ILE A 57 -11.32 -2.35 11.10
N ASP A 58 -11.99 -2.25 12.25
CA ASP A 58 -12.58 -1.00 12.72
C ASP A 58 -11.54 0.12 12.74
N GLY A 59 -11.85 1.23 12.07
CA GLY A 59 -10.93 2.37 11.94
C GLY A 59 -10.03 2.32 10.71
N ILE A 60 -10.27 1.40 9.76
CA ILE A 60 -9.67 1.39 8.42
C ILE A 60 -10.81 1.33 7.38
N ASP A 61 -10.74 2.18 6.36
CA ASP A 61 -11.66 2.26 5.23
C ASP A 61 -10.83 2.35 3.94
N VAL A 62 -10.92 1.34 3.07
CA VAL A 62 -10.19 1.32 1.79
C VAL A 62 -10.92 2.21 0.80
N ILE A 63 -10.31 3.36 0.48
CA ILE A 63 -10.95 4.40 -0.33
C ILE A 63 -10.52 4.40 -1.80
N ALA A 64 -9.37 3.80 -2.12
CA ALA A 64 -8.89 3.62 -3.49
C ALA A 64 -7.92 2.45 -3.59
N ARG A 65 -7.80 1.86 -4.78
CA ARG A 65 -6.86 0.79 -5.11
C ARG A 65 -6.33 0.97 -6.53
N SER A 66 -5.03 0.75 -6.71
CA SER A 66 -4.41 0.71 -8.03
C SER A 66 -4.67 -0.62 -8.73
N SER A 67 -4.36 -0.67 -10.03
CA SER A 67 -4.21 -1.91 -10.79
C SER A 67 -3.18 -2.85 -10.15
N LEU A 68 -3.23 -4.12 -10.57
CA LEU A 68 -2.24 -5.14 -10.22
C LEU A 68 -1.07 -5.09 -11.20
N TRP A 69 0.16 -5.17 -10.68
CA TRP A 69 1.38 -5.12 -11.47
C TRP A 69 2.28 -6.30 -11.13
N SER A 70 2.82 -6.97 -12.14
CA SER A 70 3.78 -8.05 -11.93
C SER A 70 5.22 -7.60 -12.21
N ASN A 71 6.17 -8.02 -11.35
CA ASN A 71 7.59 -7.81 -11.58
C ASN A 71 8.47 -8.90 -10.97
N PRO A 72 9.67 -9.14 -11.54
CA PRO A 72 10.67 -10.00 -10.94
C PRO A 72 11.07 -9.59 -9.53
N PRO A 73 11.46 -10.53 -8.67
CA PRO A 73 11.95 -10.25 -7.32
C PRO A 73 13.22 -9.39 -7.34
N VAL A 74 13.28 -8.40 -6.45
CA VAL A 74 14.48 -7.54 -6.28
C VAL A 74 15.42 -8.17 -5.25
N GLY A 75 16.33 -9.01 -5.74
CA GLY A 75 17.31 -9.75 -4.92
C GLY A 75 16.71 -10.95 -4.19
N GLY A 76 17.50 -11.55 -3.30
CA GLY A 76 17.12 -12.79 -2.60
C GLY A 76 17.38 -14.06 -3.44
N PRO A 77 16.90 -15.24 -2.97
CA PRO A 77 17.01 -16.48 -3.72
C PRO A 77 16.13 -16.47 -4.98
N PRO A 78 16.38 -17.36 -5.95
CA PRO A 78 15.45 -17.60 -7.05
C PRO A 78 14.05 -17.88 -6.53
N GLN A 79 13.07 -17.12 -7.01
CA GLN A 79 11.69 -17.16 -6.55
C GLN A 79 10.75 -16.63 -7.64
N PRO A 80 9.43 -16.91 -7.54
CA PRO A 80 8.45 -16.40 -8.49
C PRO A 80 8.39 -14.87 -8.50
N ASP A 81 7.87 -14.33 -9.59
CA ASP A 81 7.56 -12.91 -9.74
C ASP A 81 6.53 -12.47 -8.71
N PHE A 82 6.68 -11.24 -8.23
CA PHE A 82 5.70 -10.59 -7.38
C PHE A 82 4.54 -10.07 -8.21
N VAL A 83 3.36 -10.09 -7.60
CA VAL A 83 2.25 -9.20 -7.93
C VAL A 83 2.23 -8.11 -6.86
N ASN A 84 2.08 -6.85 -7.28
CA ASN A 84 2.08 -5.66 -6.44
C ASN A 84 0.89 -4.76 -6.77
N SER A 85 0.45 -4.00 -5.78
CA SER A 85 -0.62 -3.01 -5.87
C SER A 85 -0.41 -1.97 -4.77
N VAL A 86 -1.08 -0.83 -4.87
CA VAL A 86 -1.13 0.18 -3.82
C VAL A 86 -2.58 0.47 -3.49
N ILE A 87 -2.88 0.59 -2.20
CA ILE A 87 -4.18 1.07 -1.73
C ILE A 87 -4.02 2.38 -0.96
N ALA A 88 -5.06 3.21 -1.03
CA ALA A 88 -5.24 4.33 -0.13
C ALA A 88 -6.30 3.96 0.90
N VAL A 89 -6.03 4.26 2.17
CA VAL A 89 -6.95 4.03 3.26
C VAL A 89 -7.22 5.32 4.01
N ARG A 90 -8.47 5.51 4.43
CA ARG A 90 -8.81 6.40 5.53
C ARG A 90 -8.68 5.62 6.83
N THR A 91 -8.02 6.20 7.82
CA THR A 91 -7.84 5.56 9.12
C THR A 91 -7.93 6.54 10.28
N THR A 92 -8.41 6.05 11.42
CA THR A 92 -8.36 6.76 12.70
C THR A 92 -7.13 6.37 13.54
N MET A 93 -6.29 5.47 13.04
CA MET A 93 -5.14 4.93 13.76
C MET A 93 -3.90 5.80 13.58
N GLU A 94 -3.09 5.89 14.62
CA GLU A 94 -1.74 6.45 14.50
C GLU A 94 -0.83 5.49 13.70
N PRO A 95 0.26 5.99 13.08
CA PRO A 95 1.09 5.19 12.17
C PRO A 95 1.63 3.87 12.75
N GLN A 96 1.99 3.88 14.04
CA GLN A 96 2.50 2.70 14.73
C GLN A 96 1.39 1.64 14.95
N GLU A 97 0.17 2.07 15.27
CA GLU A 97 -0.99 1.19 15.44
C GLU A 97 -1.41 0.57 14.11
N LEU A 98 -1.40 1.36 13.04
CA LEU A 98 -1.66 0.89 11.69
C LEU A 98 -0.61 -0.16 11.26
N LEU A 99 0.67 0.11 11.52
CA LEU A 99 1.74 -0.85 11.25
C LEU A 99 1.52 -2.17 11.98
N GLU A 100 1.15 -2.13 13.25
CA GLU A 100 0.87 -3.34 14.05
C GLU A 100 -0.33 -4.12 13.49
N CYS A 101 -1.37 -3.42 13.03
CA CYS A 101 -2.50 -4.06 12.35
C CYS A 101 -2.07 -4.73 11.04
N MET A 102 -1.24 -4.07 10.23
CA MET A 102 -0.71 -4.63 8.98
C MET A 102 0.13 -5.90 9.24
N LEU A 103 1.02 -5.86 10.24
CA LEU A 103 1.84 -7.02 10.62
C LEU A 103 0.97 -8.21 11.08
N ARG A 104 -0.13 -7.96 11.78
CA ARG A 104 -1.09 -9.00 12.15
C ARG A 104 -1.80 -9.58 10.93
N VAL A 105 -2.23 -8.75 9.99
CA VAL A 105 -2.85 -9.22 8.73
C VAL A 105 -1.87 -10.08 7.93
N GLU A 106 -0.60 -9.71 7.83
CA GLU A 106 0.41 -10.55 7.18
C GLU A 106 0.54 -11.92 7.84
N LEU A 107 0.56 -11.96 9.18
CA LEU A 107 0.65 -13.20 9.94
C LEU A 107 -0.56 -14.10 9.70
N GLU A 108 -1.77 -13.53 9.67
CA GLU A 108 -3.02 -14.24 9.35
C GLU A 108 -3.01 -14.82 7.92
N HIS A 109 -2.31 -14.17 6.99
CA HIS A 109 -2.08 -14.66 5.62
C HIS A 109 -0.88 -15.62 5.52
N GLY A 110 -0.35 -16.10 6.65
CA GLY A 110 0.68 -17.13 6.70
C GLY A 110 2.10 -16.61 6.55
N ARG A 111 2.33 -15.30 6.63
CA ARG A 111 3.69 -14.76 6.64
C ARG A 111 4.25 -14.74 8.05
N ASP A 112 5.14 -15.67 8.31
CA ASP A 112 5.95 -15.69 9.53
C ASP A 112 7.31 -15.03 9.27
N ARG A 113 7.47 -13.76 9.69
CA ARG A 113 8.72 -13.01 9.50
C ARG A 113 9.91 -13.60 10.28
N GLN A 114 9.69 -14.38 11.34
CA GLN A 114 10.76 -14.96 12.15
C GLN A 114 11.33 -16.23 11.53
N ASN A 115 10.47 -17.02 10.87
CA ASN A 115 10.84 -18.31 10.30
C ASN A 115 11.02 -18.29 8.77
N SER A 116 10.70 -17.17 8.11
CA SER A 116 10.90 -17.02 6.66
C SER A 116 12.32 -16.58 6.31
N PRO A 117 12.91 -17.09 5.21
CA PRO A 117 14.21 -16.64 4.74
C PRO A 117 14.18 -15.14 4.38
N PRO A 118 15.24 -14.37 4.73
CA PRO A 118 15.35 -12.97 4.32
C PRO A 118 15.20 -12.83 2.80
N ASN A 119 14.36 -11.87 2.38
CA ASN A 119 14.04 -11.63 0.96
C ASN A 119 13.54 -12.87 0.19
N GLY A 120 13.01 -13.88 0.87
CA GLY A 120 12.36 -15.01 0.21
C GLY A 120 10.90 -14.75 -0.15
N PRO A 121 10.21 -15.78 -0.67
CA PRO A 121 8.81 -15.70 -1.06
C PRO A 121 7.88 -15.30 0.08
N ARG A 122 6.86 -14.52 -0.23
CA ARG A 122 5.90 -13.94 0.72
C ARG A 122 4.49 -14.24 0.26
N THR A 123 3.68 -14.77 1.19
CA THR A 123 2.25 -14.94 0.98
C THR A 123 1.55 -13.58 0.89
N LEU A 124 1.91 -12.64 1.75
CA LEU A 124 1.46 -11.24 1.71
C LEU A 124 2.56 -10.32 2.28
N ASP A 125 2.75 -9.16 1.65
CA ASP A 125 3.64 -8.08 2.08
C ASP A 125 2.88 -6.77 2.11
N LEU A 126 2.89 -6.13 3.29
CA LEU A 126 2.23 -4.86 3.54
C LEU A 126 3.29 -3.85 3.99
N ASP A 127 3.56 -2.87 3.12
CA ASP A 127 4.51 -1.80 3.38
C ASP A 127 3.74 -0.47 3.58
N LEU A 128 3.87 0.16 4.75
CA LEU A 128 3.27 1.48 4.99
C LEU A 128 4.14 2.54 4.31
N LEU A 129 3.64 3.12 3.23
CA LEU A 129 4.39 4.03 2.36
C LEU A 129 4.37 5.46 2.92
N VAL A 130 3.18 5.96 3.21
CA VAL A 130 2.92 7.34 3.67
C VAL A 130 1.74 7.33 4.65
N HIS A 131 1.73 8.24 5.61
CA HIS A 131 0.61 8.52 6.52
C HIS A 131 0.50 10.03 6.74
N GLY A 132 -0.44 10.67 6.07
CA GLY A 132 -0.50 12.13 5.87
C GLY A 132 0.85 12.70 5.44
N SER A 133 1.19 13.87 5.99
CA SER A 133 2.50 14.50 5.79
C SER A 133 3.56 14.09 6.84
N ARG A 134 3.39 12.96 7.54
CA ARG A 134 4.24 12.60 8.68
C ARG A 134 5.63 12.14 8.25
N ILE A 135 6.64 12.65 8.95
CA ILE A 135 8.03 12.19 8.86
C ILE A 135 8.37 11.50 10.18
N ILE A 136 8.66 10.21 10.11
CA ILE A 136 9.01 9.38 11.27
C ILE A 136 10.38 8.75 11.03
N GLU A 137 11.26 8.85 12.03
CA GLU A 137 12.54 8.13 12.09
C GLU A 137 12.55 7.31 13.37
N GLY A 138 12.32 6.01 13.22
CA GLY A 138 12.22 5.09 14.34
C GLY A 138 12.81 3.73 14.01
N PRO A 139 13.20 2.95 15.04
CA PRO A 139 13.76 1.62 14.85
C PRO A 139 12.74 0.63 14.26
N SER A 140 11.45 0.81 14.55
CA SER A 140 10.35 -0.05 14.07
C SER A 140 9.66 0.51 12.82
N LEU A 141 9.61 1.84 12.67
CA LEU A 141 8.86 2.52 11.62
C LEU A 141 9.65 3.73 11.12
N THR A 142 9.78 3.85 9.80
CA THR A 142 10.32 5.03 9.12
C THR A 142 9.32 5.47 8.06
N LEU A 143 8.86 6.74 8.14
CA LEU A 143 7.94 7.33 7.19
C LEU A 143 8.51 8.62 6.57
N PRO A 144 8.19 8.91 5.30
CA PRO A 144 7.71 7.96 4.28
C PRO A 144 8.65 6.75 4.16
N HIS A 145 8.14 5.63 3.63
CA HIS A 145 8.93 4.40 3.54
C HIS A 145 10.25 4.68 2.81
N PRO A 146 11.41 4.34 3.40
CA PRO A 146 12.71 4.90 3.01
C PRO A 146 13.11 4.59 1.57
N ARG A 147 12.58 3.50 1.00
CA ARG A 147 12.88 3.06 -0.38
C ARG A 147 11.71 3.20 -1.35
N MET A 148 10.59 3.84 -0.96
CA MET A 148 9.43 3.93 -1.85
C MET A 148 9.78 4.65 -3.17
N HIS A 149 10.59 5.71 -3.08
CA HIS A 149 11.00 6.55 -4.21
C HIS A 149 12.00 5.88 -5.16
N GLN A 150 12.48 4.68 -4.84
CA GLN A 150 13.52 3.96 -5.61
C GLN A 150 12.94 2.74 -6.35
N ARG A 151 11.63 2.50 -6.23
CA ARG A 151 10.98 1.24 -6.63
C ARG A 151 9.86 1.52 -7.62
N ALA A 152 10.06 1.16 -8.88
CA ALA A 152 9.04 1.34 -9.90
C ALA A 152 7.74 0.57 -9.59
N PHE A 153 7.84 -0.66 -9.04
CA PHE A 153 6.68 -1.46 -8.64
C PHE A 153 5.88 -0.88 -7.46
N VAL A 154 6.38 0.17 -6.80
CA VAL A 154 5.64 0.97 -5.82
C VAL A 154 5.09 2.22 -6.49
N LEU A 155 5.95 2.97 -7.20
CA LEU A 155 5.60 4.27 -7.76
C LEU A 155 4.59 4.20 -8.89
N VAL A 156 4.69 3.22 -9.80
CA VAL A 156 3.76 3.09 -10.94
C VAL A 156 2.33 2.82 -10.46
N PRO A 157 2.04 1.83 -9.59
CA PRO A 157 0.69 1.68 -9.06
C PRO A 157 0.24 2.88 -8.21
N LEU A 158 1.16 3.52 -7.48
CA LEU A 158 0.83 4.72 -6.69
C LEU A 158 0.47 5.92 -7.59
N GLU A 159 1.09 6.06 -8.77
CA GLU A 159 0.78 7.11 -9.76
C GLU A 159 -0.65 7.01 -10.27
N GLU A 160 -1.24 5.81 -10.33
CA GLU A 160 -2.62 5.63 -10.79
C GLU A 160 -3.66 6.27 -9.84
N ILE A 161 -3.36 6.28 -8.54
CA ILE A 161 -4.30 6.72 -7.51
C ILE A 161 -3.89 8.01 -6.80
N ALA A 162 -2.62 8.39 -6.86
CA ALA A 162 -2.11 9.60 -6.21
C ALA A 162 -0.86 10.16 -6.92
N PRO A 163 -0.99 10.57 -8.21
CA PRO A 163 0.15 11.06 -9.01
C PRO A 163 0.85 12.28 -8.40
N ASP A 164 0.09 13.15 -7.73
CA ASP A 164 0.60 14.41 -7.16
C ASP A 164 1.01 14.27 -5.68
N LEU A 165 0.93 13.07 -5.11
CA LEU A 165 1.39 12.80 -3.74
C LEU A 165 2.85 13.20 -3.57
N VAL A 166 3.10 14.14 -2.67
CA VAL A 166 4.44 14.61 -2.35
C VAL A 166 5.06 13.73 -1.28
N ASN A 167 6.28 13.25 -1.52
CA ASN A 167 7.07 12.65 -0.46
C ASN A 167 7.68 13.77 0.40
N PRO A 168 7.25 13.96 1.66
CA PRO A 168 7.67 15.08 2.51
C PRO A 168 9.17 15.11 2.84
N ARG A 169 9.92 14.02 2.63
CA ARG A 169 11.38 14.01 2.79
C ARG A 169 12.11 14.58 1.59
N THR A 170 11.62 14.29 0.39
CA THR A 170 12.27 14.69 -0.87
C THR A 170 11.71 15.98 -1.45
N GLY A 171 10.47 16.34 -1.09
CA GLY A 171 9.73 17.44 -1.71
C GLY A 171 9.23 17.15 -3.13
N LEU A 172 9.49 15.96 -3.65
CA LEU A 172 9.10 15.54 -5.00
C LEU A 172 7.78 14.77 -4.99
N SER A 173 6.97 14.97 -6.03
CA SER A 173 5.77 14.18 -6.29
C SER A 173 6.10 12.77 -6.80
N VAL A 174 5.13 11.86 -6.73
CA VAL A 174 5.24 10.52 -7.33
C VAL A 174 5.59 10.61 -8.82
N GLN A 175 4.91 11.48 -9.58
CA GLN A 175 5.27 11.72 -10.99
C GLN A 175 6.72 12.18 -11.18
N SER A 176 7.23 13.03 -10.28
CA SER A 176 8.60 13.53 -10.37
C SER A 176 9.61 12.41 -10.10
N HIS A 177 9.37 11.57 -9.09
CA HIS A 177 10.18 10.38 -8.82
C HIS A 177 10.20 9.41 -10.01
N ILE A 178 9.06 9.19 -10.66
CA ILE A 178 9.00 8.32 -11.85
C ILE A 178 9.86 8.87 -13.00
N ARG A 179 9.86 10.20 -13.19
CA ARG A 179 10.72 10.85 -14.20
C ARG A 179 12.20 10.66 -13.86
N GLU A 180 12.59 10.86 -12.60
CA GLU A 180 13.97 10.66 -12.16
C GLU A 180 14.45 9.21 -12.41
N ILE A 181 13.66 8.19 -12.06
CA ILE A 181 14.03 6.79 -12.32
C ILE A 181 14.21 6.52 -13.82
N ARG A 182 13.37 7.13 -14.67
CA ARG A 182 13.51 6.99 -16.13
C ARG A 182 14.78 7.66 -16.66
N ASP A 183 15.08 8.85 -16.16
CA ASP A 183 16.23 9.64 -16.60
C ASP A 183 17.57 9.06 -16.09
N GLU A 184 17.57 8.42 -14.93
CA GLU A 184 18.75 7.74 -14.34
C GLU A 184 19.08 6.39 -15.00
N GLY A 185 18.36 6.00 -16.06
CA GLY A 185 18.64 4.75 -16.78
C GLY A 185 18.24 3.49 -16.03
N LEU A 186 17.44 3.60 -14.96
CA LEU A 186 16.79 2.48 -14.28
C LEU A 186 15.53 2.00 -15.02
N ALA A 187 15.47 2.24 -16.34
CA ALA A 187 14.38 1.87 -17.23
C ALA A 187 14.05 0.38 -17.17
N ASP A 188 15.04 -0.46 -16.86
CA ASP A 188 14.87 -1.91 -16.67
C ASP A 188 13.83 -2.26 -15.58
N GLN A 189 13.64 -1.40 -14.58
CA GLN A 189 12.57 -1.61 -13.59
C GLN A 189 11.17 -1.48 -14.20
N PHE A 190 11.00 -0.63 -15.21
CA PHE A 190 9.73 -0.45 -15.92
C PHE A 190 9.53 -1.51 -17.01
N LEU A 191 10.61 -1.94 -17.69
CA LEU A 191 10.54 -2.97 -18.73
C LEU A 191 10.03 -4.31 -18.20
N ASN A 192 10.33 -4.60 -16.94
CA ASN A 192 9.91 -5.83 -16.27
C ASN A 192 8.61 -5.66 -15.47
N LEU A 193 7.94 -4.51 -15.57
CA LEU A 193 6.69 -4.24 -14.88
C LEU A 193 5.52 -4.46 -15.84
N GLY A 194 4.81 -5.57 -15.66
CA GLY A 194 3.66 -5.94 -16.49
C GLY A 194 2.35 -5.54 -15.81
N GLY A 195 1.55 -4.69 -16.45
CA GLY A 195 0.21 -4.37 -15.99
C GLY A 195 -0.72 -5.57 -16.14
N MET A 196 -1.45 -5.90 -15.09
CA MET A 196 -2.47 -6.95 -15.09
C MET A 196 -3.84 -6.29 -15.07
N THR A 197 -4.66 -6.54 -16.09
CA THR A 197 -6.05 -6.09 -16.10
C THR A 197 -6.83 -6.89 -15.04
N ASP A 198 -7.60 -6.20 -14.21
CA ASP A 198 -8.47 -6.87 -13.23
C ASP A 198 -9.44 -7.84 -13.94
N LEU A 199 -9.58 -9.05 -13.38
CA LEU A 199 -10.67 -9.99 -13.73
C LEU A 199 -12.01 -9.49 -13.21
#